data_AF-A0A432GRE0-F1
#
_entry.id   AF-A0A432GRE0-F1
#
_cell.length_a   1.000
_cell.length_b   1.000
_cell.length_c   1.000
_cell.angle_alpha   90.00
_cell.angle_beta   90.00
_cell.angle_gamma   90.00
#
_symmetry.space_group_name_H-M   'P 1'
#
loop_
_entity.id
_entity.type
_entity.pdbx_description
1 polymer ?
#
loop_
_entity_poly.entity_id
_entity_poly.type
_entity_poly.pdbx_seq_one_letter_code
_entity_poly.pdbx_strand_id
1 'polypeptide(L)'
;MTPLKIIQGWVVRYPKRILFLTLFLGASVVPSLLFLKNDPSPHLLPVSHPARQALQQLREDFTGTNSGVFIMLEAKDTIFKTNTLERIQRLTEAIQNMQLLSTEDLEALNVIAEQMSGKEGLRLQKLLPKEVKDLNDMFWMEFEEMRETLENEGRWFPEWNSL
;
A
#
# COMPACT_ATOMS: atom_id res chain seq x y z
N MET A 1 11.43 -24.27 -52.49
CA MET A 1 11.53 -25.03 -51.23
C MET A 1 10.81 -24.22 -50.17
N THR A 2 9.70 -24.70 -49.60
CA THR A 2 8.89 -23.89 -48.67
C THR A 2 9.62 -23.72 -47.33
N PRO A 3 9.57 -22.54 -46.68
CA PRO A 3 10.30 -22.26 -45.44
C PRO A 3 9.96 -23.26 -44.33
N LEU A 4 8.72 -23.75 -44.31
CA LEU A 4 8.24 -24.76 -43.37
C LEU A 4 9.01 -26.09 -43.46
N LYS A 5 9.36 -26.54 -44.68
CA LYS A 5 10.11 -27.79 -44.87
C LYS A 5 11.57 -27.67 -44.41
N ILE A 6 12.14 -26.47 -44.47
CA ILE A 6 13.49 -26.19 -43.98
C ILE A 6 13.50 -26.26 -42.45
N ILE A 7 12.51 -25.65 -41.78
CA ILE A 7 12.37 -25.67 -40.32
C ILE A 7 12.15 -27.11 -39.82
N GLN A 8 11.25 -27.87 -40.45
CA GLN A 8 11.05 -29.29 -40.10
C GLN A 8 12.34 -30.12 -40.24
N GLY A 9 13.11 -29.90 -41.31
CA GLY A 9 14.40 -30.56 -41.50
C GLY A 9 15.42 -30.24 -40.39
N TRP A 10 15.41 -29.00 -39.88
CA TRP A 10 16.26 -28.58 -38.77
C TRP A 10 15.82 -29.19 -37.43
N VAL A 11 14.51 -29.27 -37.19
CA VAL A 11 13.93 -29.92 -35.99
C VAL A 11 14.33 -31.38 -35.89
N VAL A 12 14.22 -32.12 -36.99
CA VAL A 12 14.57 -33.55 -37.02
C VAL A 12 16.09 -33.77 -36.97
N ARG A 13 16.89 -32.89 -37.59
CA ARG A 13 18.35 -33.03 -37.67
C ARG A 13 19.06 -32.61 -36.38
N TYR A 14 18.54 -31.64 -35.62
CA TYR A 14 19.18 -31.10 -34.42
C TYR A 14 18.26 -31.01 -33.19
N PRO A 15 17.61 -32.13 -32.79
CA PRO A 15 16.60 -32.11 -31.73
C PRO A 15 17.17 -31.65 -30.37
N LYS A 16 18.38 -32.08 -30.01
CA LYS A 16 19.03 -31.69 -28.74
C LYS A 16 19.36 -30.20 -28.67
N ARG A 17 19.76 -29.60 -29.80
CA ARG A 17 20.09 -28.16 -29.86
C ARG A 17 18.85 -27.30 -29.76
N ILE A 18 17.77 -27.73 -30.41
CA ILE A 18 16.49 -27.02 -30.34
C ILE A 18 15.89 -27.14 -28.95
N LEU A 19 15.94 -28.32 -28.33
CA LEU A 19 15.50 -28.52 -26.95
C LEU A 19 16.30 -27.64 -25.97
N PHE A 20 17.63 -27.59 -26.12
CA PHE A 20 18.47 -26.70 -25.33
C PHE A 20 18.11 -25.22 -25.55
N LEU A 21 17.93 -24.80 -26.80
CA LEU A 21 17.56 -23.42 -27.13
C LEU A 21 16.20 -23.04 -26.54
N THR A 22 15.20 -23.91 -26.64
CA THR A 22 13.87 -23.66 -26.06
C THR A 22 13.91 -23.62 -24.54
N LEU A 23 14.71 -24.50 -23.91
CA LEU A 23 14.89 -24.50 -22.46
C LEU A 23 15.63 -23.25 -21.99
N PHE A 24 16.66 -22.83 -22.72
CA PHE A 24 17.42 -21.62 -22.46
C PHE A 24 16.54 -20.36 -22.58
N LEU A 25 15.74 -20.26 -23.64
CA LEU A 25 14.76 -19.18 -23.80
C LEU A 25 13.73 -19.18 -22.66
N GLY A 26 13.18 -20.33 -22.30
CA GLY A 26 12.28 -20.44 -21.14
C GLY A 26 12.93 -20.02 -19.83
N ALA A 27 14.17 -20.48 -19.57
CA ALA A 27 14.93 -20.12 -18.38
C ALA A 27 15.28 -18.62 -18.34
N SER A 28 15.49 -17.99 -19.50
CA SER A 28 15.84 -16.57 -19.58
C SER A 28 14.73 -15.63 -19.10
N VAL A 29 13.48 -16.09 -19.08
CA VAL A 29 12.32 -15.33 -18.58
C VAL A 29 12.11 -15.51 -17.07
N VAL A 30 12.71 -16.53 -16.44
CA VAL A 30 12.57 -16.80 -15.00
C VAL A 30 13.00 -15.61 -14.13
N PRO A 31 14.12 -14.89 -14.42
CA PRO A 31 14.47 -13.68 -13.67
C PRO A 31 13.39 -12.59 -13.71
N SER A 32 12.55 -12.52 -14.75
CA SER A 32 11.45 -11.55 -14.83
C SER A 32 10.40 -11.76 -13.73
N LEU A 33 10.28 -12.98 -13.19
CA LEU A 33 9.40 -13.26 -12.06
C LEU A 33 9.84 -12.57 -10.77
N LEU A 34 11.13 -12.23 -10.63
CA LEU A 34 11.61 -11.44 -9.48
C LEU A 34 11.17 -9.97 -9.54
N PHE A 35 10.70 -9.51 -10.71
CA PHE A 35 10.16 -8.15 -10.89
C PHE A 35 8.64 -8.11 -10.81
N LEU A 36 7.96 -9.23 -10.55
CA LEU A 36 6.52 -9.24 -10.29
C LEU A 36 6.25 -8.50 -8.98
N LYS A 37 5.42 -7.48 -9.05
CA LYS A 37 4.94 -6.73 -7.89
C LYS A 37 3.48 -7.05 -7.69
N ASN A 38 3.12 -7.36 -6.45
CA ASN A 38 1.72 -7.46 -6.07
C ASN A 38 1.21 -6.02 -5.93
N ASP A 39 0.11 -5.67 -6.57
CA ASP A 39 -0.54 -4.38 -6.36
C ASP A 39 -1.44 -4.52 -5.11
N PRO A 40 -1.05 -3.95 -3.96
CA PRO A 40 -1.84 -4.06 -2.74
C PRO A 40 -3.02 -3.07 -2.74
N SER A 41 -3.14 -2.23 -3.78
CA SER A 41 -4.16 -1.18 -3.81
C SER A 41 -5.56 -1.80 -3.82
N PRO A 42 -6.46 -1.38 -2.91
CA PRO A 42 -7.86 -1.78 -2.98
C PRO A 42 -8.57 -1.14 -4.19
N HIS A 43 -7.91 -0.21 -4.88
CA HIS A 43 -8.46 0.47 -6.05
C HIS A 43 -8.25 -0.33 -7.33
N LEU A 44 -9.31 -0.98 -7.79
CA LEU A 44 -9.32 -1.74 -9.05
C LEU A 44 -9.28 -0.85 -10.31
N LEU A 45 -9.34 0.47 -10.15
CA LEU A 45 -9.43 1.42 -11.26
C LEU A 45 -8.09 2.14 -11.47
N PRO A 46 -7.67 2.35 -12.73
CA PRO A 46 -6.46 3.10 -13.02
C PRO A 46 -6.59 4.52 -12.51
N VAL A 47 -5.46 5.16 -12.16
CA VAL A 47 -5.41 6.53 -11.64
C VAL A 47 -6.05 7.54 -12.62
N SER A 48 -5.96 7.28 -13.91
CA SER A 48 -6.58 8.10 -14.96
C SER A 48 -8.10 8.00 -15.03
N HIS A 49 -8.73 7.08 -14.29
CA HIS A 49 -10.17 6.90 -14.33
C HIS A 49 -10.87 8.11 -13.68
N PRO A 50 -11.93 8.68 -14.32
CA PRO A 50 -12.62 9.87 -13.80
C PRO A 50 -13.11 9.72 -12.35
N ALA A 51 -13.55 8.51 -11.95
CA ALA A 51 -13.97 8.25 -10.58
C ALA A 51 -12.82 8.35 -9.54
N ARG A 52 -11.59 7.97 -9.92
CA ARG A 52 -10.40 8.11 -9.05
C ARG A 52 -10.03 9.59 -8.90
N GLN A 53 -10.05 10.35 -10.00
CA GLN A 53 -9.80 11.79 -9.97
C GLN A 53 -10.84 12.55 -9.14
N ALA A 54 -12.13 12.21 -9.29
CA ALA A 54 -13.19 12.82 -8.50
C ALA A 54 -13.09 12.48 -7.00
N LEU A 55 -12.72 11.24 -6.66
CA LEU A 55 -12.52 10.85 -5.26
C LEU A 55 -11.31 11.56 -4.64
N GLN A 56 -10.22 11.68 -5.39
CA GLN A 56 -9.04 12.42 -4.97
C GLN A 56 -9.37 13.90 -4.74
N GLN A 57 -10.08 14.51 -5.68
CA GLN A 57 -10.53 15.89 -5.56
C GLN A 57 -11.46 16.07 -4.35
N LEU A 58 -12.40 15.15 -4.11
CA LEU A 58 -13.26 15.19 -2.92
C LEU A 58 -12.45 15.07 -1.61
N ARG A 59 -11.37 14.29 -1.61
CA ARG A 59 -10.48 14.13 -0.45
C ARG A 59 -9.62 15.38 -0.20
N GLU A 60 -9.16 16.04 -1.26
CA GLU A 60 -8.40 17.29 -1.18
C GLU A 60 -9.31 18.46 -0.75
N ASP A 61 -10.51 18.56 -1.32
CA ASP A 61 -11.45 19.65 -1.08
C ASP A 61 -12.23 19.49 0.24
N PHE A 62 -12.44 18.25 0.70
CA PHE A 62 -13.20 17.94 1.91
C PHE A 62 -12.46 16.94 2.80
N THR A 63 -12.27 17.30 4.08
CA THR A 63 -11.72 16.41 5.13
C THR A 63 -12.65 15.22 5.50
N GLY A 64 -13.68 14.94 4.69
CA GLY A 64 -14.88 14.23 5.08
C GLY A 64 -15.00 12.77 4.63
N THR A 65 -14.03 12.22 3.90
CA THR A 65 -14.01 10.77 3.58
C THR A 65 -13.14 9.96 4.52
N ASN A 66 -12.81 10.52 5.69
CA ASN A 66 -12.02 9.81 6.69
C ASN A 66 -12.82 8.65 7.26
N SER A 67 -12.14 7.54 7.52
CA SER A 67 -12.71 6.35 8.15
C SER A 67 -13.32 6.72 9.50
N GLY A 68 -14.65 6.65 9.60
CA GLY A 68 -15.39 6.91 10.83
C GLY A 68 -15.80 5.63 11.53
N VAL A 69 -15.75 5.61 12.86
CA VAL A 69 -16.34 4.54 13.68
C VAL A 69 -17.71 4.99 14.16
N PHE A 70 -18.75 4.22 13.81
CA PHE A 70 -20.10 4.47 14.30
C PHE A 70 -20.40 3.59 15.51
N ILE A 71 -20.70 4.20 16.65
CA ILE A 71 -21.01 3.49 17.90
C ILE A 71 -22.50 3.66 18.19
N MET A 72 -23.24 2.55 18.13
CA MET A 72 -24.66 2.52 18.42
C MET A 72 -24.91 2.03 19.84
N LEU A 73 -25.73 2.78 20.59
CA LEU A 73 -26.01 2.50 22.01
C LEU A 73 -27.50 2.25 22.19
N GLU A 74 -27.82 1.09 22.74
CA GLU A 74 -29.19 0.73 23.05
C GLU A 74 -29.48 0.99 24.54
N ALA A 75 -30.59 1.66 24.82
CA ALA A 75 -31.10 1.85 26.18
C ALA A 75 -32.59 1.50 26.21
N LYS A 76 -33.04 0.76 27.23
CA LYS A 76 -34.43 0.26 27.34
C LYS A 76 -35.52 1.34 27.28
N ASP A 77 -35.25 2.53 27.83
CA ASP A 77 -36.23 3.63 27.83
C ASP A 77 -35.73 4.83 27.02
N THR A 78 -34.59 5.41 27.42
CA THR A 78 -34.00 6.61 26.81
C THR A 78 -32.51 6.70 27.12
N ILE A 79 -31.76 7.32 26.22
CA ILE A 79 -30.33 7.61 26.38
C ILE A 79 -30.06 8.81 27.28
N PHE A 80 -31.06 9.66 27.54
CA PHE A 80 -30.91 10.90 28.32
C PHE A 80 -30.91 10.67 29.84
N LYS A 81 -30.51 9.48 30.29
CA LYS A 81 -30.29 9.18 31.71
C LYS A 81 -28.84 9.49 32.07
N THR A 82 -28.62 10.07 33.25
CA THR A 82 -27.28 10.44 33.73
C THR A 82 -26.26 9.32 33.60
N ASN A 83 -26.63 8.09 34.02
CA ASN A 83 -25.74 6.93 33.93
C ASN A 83 -25.38 6.55 32.47
N THR A 84 -26.34 6.68 31.54
CA THR A 84 -26.08 6.39 30.12
C THR A 84 -25.19 7.45 29.50
N LEU A 85 -25.44 8.73 29.79
CA LEU A 85 -24.60 9.83 29.33
C LEU A 85 -23.18 9.76 29.92
N GLU A 86 -23.04 9.39 31.18
CA GLU A 86 -21.73 9.20 31.82
C GLU A 86 -20.96 8.04 31.18
N ARG A 87 -21.63 6.95 30.81
CA ARG A 87 -21.01 5.86 30.04
C ARG A 87 -20.57 6.31 28.65
N ILE A 88 -21.38 7.10 27.96
CA ILE A 88 -21.02 7.69 26.65
C ILE A 88 -19.78 8.54 26.80
N GLN A 89 -19.77 9.43 27.79
CA GLN A 89 -18.65 10.32 28.06
C GLN A 89 -17.37 9.51 28.31
N ARG A 90 -17.40 8.53 29.22
CA ARG A 90 -16.24 7.68 29.52
C ARG A 90 -15.74 6.91 28.29
N LEU A 91 -16.65 6.44 27.44
CA LEU A 91 -16.29 5.77 26.20
C LEU A 91 -15.61 6.73 25.22
N THR A 92 -16.18 7.91 25.02
CA THR A 92 -15.61 8.95 24.17
C THR A 92 -14.23 9.38 24.67
N GLU A 93 -14.07 9.60 25.97
CA GLU A 93 -12.78 9.95 26.59
C GLU A 93 -11.76 8.81 26.42
N ALA A 94 -12.17 7.56 26.61
CA ALA A 94 -11.28 6.41 26.42
C ALA A 94 -10.80 6.29 24.96
N ILE A 95 -11.68 6.55 23.99
CA ILE A 95 -11.33 6.54 22.56
C ILE A 95 -10.42 7.72 22.22
N GLN A 96 -10.72 8.93 22.70
CA GLN A 96 -9.92 10.12 22.45
C GLN A 96 -8.51 10.03 23.01
N ASN A 97 -8.35 9.36 24.15
CA ASN A 97 -7.06 9.13 24.79
C ASN A 97 -6.42 7.79 24.38
N MET A 98 -7.03 7.05 23.45
CA MET A 98 -6.48 5.80 22.97
C MET A 98 -5.25 6.09 22.11
N GLN A 99 -4.08 5.79 22.65
CA GLN A 99 -2.85 5.83 21.89
C GLN A 99 -2.65 4.47 21.23
N LEU A 100 -2.99 4.38 19.94
CA LEU A 100 -2.81 3.17 19.13
C LEU A 100 -1.38 3.01 18.63
N LEU A 101 -0.66 4.14 18.52
CA LEU A 101 0.71 4.17 18.02
C LEU A 101 1.69 4.02 19.17
N SER A 102 2.65 3.13 19.03
CA SER A 102 3.70 2.89 19.99
C SER A 102 5.06 3.38 19.48
N THR A 103 6.07 3.33 20.34
CA THR A 103 7.45 3.65 19.95
C THR A 103 7.99 2.68 18.90
N GLU A 104 7.55 1.43 18.95
CA GLU A 104 7.89 0.39 17.98
C GLU A 104 7.40 0.76 16.57
N ASP A 105 6.21 1.36 16.44
CA ASP A 105 5.69 1.79 15.13
C ASP A 105 6.56 2.90 14.51
N LEU A 106 7.04 3.83 15.34
CA LEU A 106 7.94 4.89 14.89
C LEU A 106 9.32 4.35 14.52
N GLU A 107 9.81 3.34 15.23
CA GLU A 107 11.04 2.62 14.86
C GLU A 107 10.88 1.88 13.51
N ALA A 108 9.75 1.21 13.29
CA ALA A 108 9.44 0.54 12.03
C ALA A 108 9.43 1.53 10.85
N LEU A 109 8.81 2.70 11.02
CA LEU A 109 8.83 3.76 10.01
C LEU A 109 10.25 4.29 9.73
N ASN A 110 11.09 4.42 10.75
CA ASN A 110 12.50 4.79 10.56
C ASN A 110 13.27 3.72 9.76
N VAL A 111 13.05 2.44 10.06
CA VAL A 111 13.65 1.33 9.30
C VAL A 111 13.23 1.38 7.83
N ILE A 112 11.94 1.64 7.54
CA ILE A 112 11.46 1.83 6.16
C ILE A 112 12.18 3.02 5.50
N ALA A 113 12.32 4.14 6.21
CA ALA A 113 12.97 5.34 5.70
C ALA A 113 14.48 5.15 5.43
N GLU A 114 15.17 4.28 6.18
CA GLU A 114 16.56 3.91 5.95
C GLU A 114 16.74 2.93 4.78
N GLN A 115 15.83 1.97 4.65
CA GLN A 115 15.83 1.00 3.54
C GLN A 115 15.42 1.64 2.22
N MET A 116 14.62 2.71 2.26
CA MET A 116 14.18 3.44 1.09
C MET A 116 15.33 4.26 0.50
N SER A 117 15.81 3.84 -0.67
CA SER A 117 16.91 4.53 -1.36
C SER A 117 16.46 5.76 -2.14
N GLY A 118 17.29 6.82 -2.13
CA GLY A 118 17.12 8.00 -2.98
C GLY A 118 16.39 9.17 -2.31
N LYS A 119 15.75 10.01 -3.13
CA LYS A 119 15.12 11.27 -2.68
C LYS A 119 13.92 11.05 -1.75
N GLU A 120 13.16 9.98 -1.96
CA GLU A 120 11.97 9.68 -1.16
C GLU A 120 12.32 9.19 0.25
N GLY A 121 13.38 8.39 0.43
CA GLY A 121 13.86 8.03 1.77
C GLY A 121 14.33 9.24 2.57
N LEU A 122 15.05 10.16 1.91
CA LEU A 122 15.44 11.45 2.51
C LEU A 122 14.23 12.36 2.81
N ARG A 123 13.16 12.26 2.03
CA ARG A 123 11.91 12.98 2.27
C ARG A 123 11.18 12.39 3.47
N LEU A 124 11.07 11.06 3.57
CA LEU A 124 10.46 10.38 4.69
C LEU A 124 11.22 10.63 6.00
N GLN A 125 12.54 10.56 6.00
CA GLN A 125 13.36 10.89 7.19
C GLN A 125 13.15 12.33 7.69
N LYS A 126 12.87 13.28 6.79
CA LYS A 126 12.55 14.67 7.18
C LYS A 126 11.13 14.81 7.70
N LEU A 127 10.21 13.99 7.21
CA LEU A 127 8.81 13.97 7.61
C LEU A 127 8.65 13.31 8.99
N LEU A 128 9.47 12.29 9.30
CA LEU A 128 9.34 11.52 10.52
C LEU A 128 9.58 12.38 11.77
N PRO A 129 8.63 12.41 12.71
CA PRO A 129 8.82 13.11 13.97
C PRO A 129 9.76 12.34 14.91
N LYS A 130 10.21 13.02 15.97
CA LYS A 130 11.04 12.40 17.02
C LYS A 130 10.23 11.65 18.07
N GLU A 131 8.96 11.98 18.20
CA GLU A 131 8.07 11.40 19.19
C GLU A 131 6.79 10.92 18.53
N VAL A 132 6.26 9.79 19.01
CA VAL A 132 5.06 9.12 18.48
C VAL A 132 3.84 10.05 18.52
N LYS A 133 3.75 10.90 19.55
CA LYS A 133 2.65 11.86 19.73
C LYS A 133 2.54 12.88 18.59
N ASP A 134 3.60 13.07 17.83
CA ASP A 134 3.65 14.04 16.73
C ASP A 134 3.35 13.38 15.35
N LEU A 135 3.04 12.07 15.31
CA LEU A 135 2.48 11.37 14.15
C LEU A 135 1.01 11.77 13.94
N ASN A 136 0.81 13.01 13.50
CA ASN A 136 -0.51 13.63 13.32
C ASN A 136 -1.10 13.36 11.92
N ASP A 137 -2.33 13.83 11.69
CA ASP A 137 -3.04 13.66 10.42
C ASP A 137 -2.26 14.19 9.20
N MET A 138 -1.48 15.25 9.38
CA MET A 138 -0.67 15.85 8.31
C MET A 138 0.49 14.94 7.91
N PHE A 139 1.17 14.32 8.89
CA PHE A 139 2.18 13.29 8.62
C PHE A 139 1.58 12.15 7.79
N TRP A 140 0.44 11.61 8.22
CA TRP A 140 -0.17 10.47 7.55
C TRP A 140 -0.65 10.79 6.13
N MET A 141 -1.12 12.03 5.90
CA MET A 141 -1.49 12.50 4.57
C MET A 141 -0.27 12.55 3.62
N GLU A 142 0.83 13.15 4.07
CA GLU A 142 2.05 13.25 3.25
C GLU A 142 2.72 11.88 3.04
N PHE A 143 2.67 11.01 4.06
CA PHE A 143 3.15 9.64 3.96
C PHE A 143 2.35 8.84 2.94
N GLU A 144 1.02 8.97 2.95
CA GLU A 144 0.13 8.28 2.01
C GLU A 144 0.34 8.74 0.57
N GLU A 145 0.53 10.04 0.33
CA GLU A 145 0.87 10.58 -0.99
C GLU A 145 2.20 10.01 -1.49
N MET A 146 3.20 9.93 -0.61
CA MET A 146 4.50 9.34 -0.94
C MET A 146 4.37 7.85 -1.27
N ARG A 147 3.60 7.10 -0.46
CA ARG A 147 3.30 5.67 -0.69
C ARG A 147 2.64 5.46 -2.04
N GLU A 148 1.59 6.22 -2.37
CA GLU A 148 0.88 6.12 -3.65
C GLU A 148 1.80 6.43 -4.83
N THR A 149 2.67 7.44 -4.70
CA THR A 149 3.68 7.76 -5.72
C THR A 149 4.65 6.60 -5.93
N LEU A 150 5.17 6.03 -4.84
CA LEU A 150 6.11 4.91 -4.88
C LEU A 150 5.45 3.63 -5.42
N GLU A 151 4.19 3.36 -5.09
CA GLU A 151 3.44 2.24 -5.65
C GLU A 151 3.26 2.38 -7.16
N ASN A 152 2.90 3.58 -7.63
CA ASN A 152 2.75 3.87 -9.05
C ASN A 152 4.09 3.72 -9.82
N GLU A 153 5.22 4.07 -9.20
CA GLU A 153 6.56 3.84 -9.75
C GLU A 153 7.06 2.39 -9.57
N GLY A 154 6.31 1.55 -8.87
CA GLY A 154 6.71 0.21 -8.45
C GLY A 154 7.91 0.21 -7.49
N ARG A 155 8.21 1.31 -6.82
CA ARG A 155 9.33 1.42 -5.86
C ARG A 155 8.90 1.15 -4.42
N TRP A 156 7.62 0.88 -4.20
CA TRP A 156 7.09 0.35 -2.94
C TRP A 156 7.28 -1.16 -2.85
N PHE A 157 7.85 -1.65 -1.73
CA PHE A 157 8.10 -3.07 -1.52
C PHE A 157 7.03 -3.68 -0.61
N PRO A 158 6.45 -4.85 -0.94
CA PRO A 158 5.43 -5.50 -0.11
C PRO A 158 5.86 -5.82 1.33
N GLU A 159 7.16 -5.98 1.57
CA GLU A 159 7.74 -6.23 2.90
C GLU A 159 7.46 -5.08 3.88
N TRP A 160 7.33 -3.85 3.37
CA TRP A 160 6.98 -2.66 4.17
C TRP A 160 5.52 -2.63 4.62
N ASN A 161 4.64 -3.46 4.05
CA ASN A 161 3.26 -3.59 4.52
C ASN A 161 3.14 -4.56 5.72
N SER A 162 4.23 -5.23 6.09
CA SER A 162 4.28 -6.23 7.16
C SER A 162 5.12 -5.83 8.37
N LEU A 163 5.81 -4.68 8.26
CA LEU A 163 6.50 -3.98 9.34
C LEU A 163 5.51 -3.05 10.05
#